data_AF-A0A2S9Q2M8-F1
#
_entry.id   AF-A0A2S9Q2M8-F1
#
_cell.length_a   1.000
_cell.length_b   1.000
_cell.length_c   1.000
_cell.angle_alpha   90.00
_cell.angle_beta   90.00
_cell.angle_gamma   90.00
#
_symmetry.space_group_name_H-M   'P 1'
#
loop_
_entity.id
_entity.type
_entity.pdbx_description
1 polymer ?
#
loop_
_entity_poly.entity_id
_entity_poly.type
_entity_poly.pdbx_seq_one_letter_code
_entity_poly.pdbx_strand_id
1 'polypeptide(L)'
;MPAALATLGGRELIAVAARNNPGACNAPFPVHPLGTDGTVGGSYQDAALPPGYVAGVTGGIDVRDLWWGPDQHLYATISAWTCDDSRSAQDDKKVPHRPATLFRLDGERWVSAGAQPATVVRPLDRRTRMVLVIPDCIGHIERDDAAAYCNSGPLYRERDGKRTKITGGVLSLSAPPSAS
;
A
#
# COMPACT_ATOMS: atom_id res chain seq x y z
N MET A 1 -20.89 3.30 -19.84
CA MET A 1 -21.35 3.42 -18.44
C MET A 1 -20.40 4.40 -17.76
N PRO A 2 -20.87 5.52 -17.18
CA PRO A 2 -19.96 6.42 -16.48
C PRO A 2 -19.42 5.69 -15.24
N ALA A 3 -18.11 5.76 -15.03
CA ALA A 3 -17.50 5.32 -13.80
C ALA A 3 -18.17 6.09 -12.66
N ALA A 4 -18.73 5.39 -11.67
CA ALA A 4 -19.21 6.03 -10.46
C ALA A 4 -18.05 6.83 -9.88
N LEU A 5 -18.19 8.16 -9.87
CA LEU A 5 -17.16 9.05 -9.35
C LEU A 5 -17.02 8.73 -7.86
N ALA A 6 -15.81 8.36 -7.45
CA ALA A 6 -15.53 8.04 -6.07
C ALA A 6 -15.63 9.33 -5.25
N THR A 7 -16.45 9.31 -4.21
CA THR A 7 -16.67 10.47 -3.35
C THR A 7 -16.12 10.21 -1.95
N LEU A 8 -15.49 11.22 -1.36
CA LEU A 8 -15.14 11.24 0.06
C LEU A 8 -15.82 12.47 0.67
N GLY A 9 -16.70 12.27 1.65
CA GLY A 9 -17.53 13.36 2.17
C GLY A 9 -18.48 13.98 1.12
N GLY A 10 -18.87 13.24 0.09
CA GLY A 10 -19.77 13.71 -0.98
C GLY A 10 -19.12 14.56 -2.07
N ARG A 11 -17.79 14.70 -2.08
CA ARG A 11 -17.03 15.40 -3.12
C ARG A 11 -16.29 14.40 -4.00
N GLU A 12 -16.29 14.61 -5.30
CA GLU A 12 -15.52 13.81 -6.26
C GLU A 12 -14.02 14.05 -6.06
N LEU A 13 -13.26 12.97 -5.84
CA LEU A 13 -11.83 13.05 -5.59
C LEU A 13 -11.02 12.09 -6.45
N ILE A 14 -9.80 12.50 -6.76
CA ILE A 14 -8.74 11.63 -7.28
C ILE A 14 -7.72 11.43 -6.17
N ALA A 15 -7.22 10.20 -5.99
CA ALA A 15 -6.14 9.94 -5.04
C ALA A 15 -4.82 9.78 -5.78
N VAL A 16 -3.79 10.50 -5.32
CA VAL A 16 -2.44 10.45 -5.90
C VAL A 16 -1.45 10.05 -4.82
N ALA A 17 -0.73 8.95 -5.04
CA ALA A 17 0.43 8.61 -4.21
C ALA A 17 1.71 9.11 -4.90
N ALA A 18 2.53 9.88 -4.18
CA ALA A 18 3.77 10.43 -4.71
C ALA A 18 4.98 9.82 -3.98
N ARG A 19 5.92 9.23 -4.72
CA ARG A 19 7.17 8.71 -4.14
C ARG A 19 8.23 9.80 -4.17
N ASN A 20 8.60 10.31 -3.01
CA ASN A 20 9.68 11.29 -2.88
C ASN A 20 10.99 10.56 -2.55
N ASN A 21 12.11 11.00 -3.16
CA ASN A 21 13.44 10.39 -3.00
C ASN A 21 13.48 8.87 -3.28
N PRO A 22 13.05 8.41 -4.47
CA PRO A 22 13.06 6.99 -4.79
C PRO A 22 14.46 6.39 -4.61
N GLY A 23 14.53 5.21 -3.99
CA GLY A 23 15.79 4.52 -3.71
C GLY A 23 16.47 4.95 -2.40
N ALA A 24 16.27 6.18 -1.92
CA ALA A 24 16.82 6.60 -0.64
C ALA A 24 16.21 5.81 0.53
N CYS A 25 16.95 5.68 1.63
CA CYS A 25 16.39 5.14 2.85
C CYS A 25 15.33 6.08 3.44
N ASN A 26 15.60 7.38 3.44
CA ASN A 26 14.65 8.41 3.86
C ASN A 26 13.71 8.79 2.71
N ALA A 27 12.71 7.95 2.44
CA ALA A 27 11.77 8.15 1.35
C ALA A 27 10.32 8.18 1.87
N PRO A 28 9.71 9.36 2.03
CA PRO A 28 8.29 9.47 2.31
C PRO A 28 7.47 9.19 1.04
N PHE A 29 6.27 8.64 1.23
CA PHE A 29 5.36 8.33 0.13
C PHE A 29 3.95 8.86 0.46
N PRO A 30 3.76 10.19 0.44
CA PRO A 30 2.47 10.79 0.76
C PRO A 30 1.38 10.37 -0.22
N VAL A 31 0.16 10.21 0.29
CA VAL A 31 -1.06 10.10 -0.51
C VAL A 31 -1.86 11.39 -0.39
N HIS A 32 -2.29 11.94 -1.52
CA HIS A 32 -3.07 13.19 -1.62
C HIS A 32 -4.42 12.92 -2.27
N PRO A 33 -5.53 13.06 -1.52
CA PRO A 33 -6.86 13.22 -2.09
C PRO A 33 -6.98 14.62 -2.73
N LEU A 34 -7.32 14.67 -4.00
CA LEU A 34 -7.39 15.89 -4.80
C LEU A 34 -8.84 16.11 -5.26
N GLY A 35 -9.39 17.27 -4.92
CA GLY A 35 -10.64 17.77 -5.48
C GLY A 35 -10.51 18.11 -6.96
N THR A 36 -11.65 18.10 -7.66
CA THR A 36 -11.74 18.55 -9.05
C THR A 36 -11.42 20.04 -9.22
N ASP A 37 -11.47 20.81 -8.13
CA ASP A 37 -11.06 22.21 -8.01
C ASP A 37 -9.55 22.39 -7.70
N GLY A 38 -8.79 21.30 -7.60
CA GLY A 38 -7.37 21.31 -7.25
C GLY A 38 -7.10 21.42 -5.74
N THR A 39 -8.13 21.42 -4.89
CA THR A 39 -7.95 21.41 -3.44
C THR A 39 -7.36 20.08 -2.97
N VAL A 40 -6.36 20.14 -2.08
CA VAL A 40 -5.73 18.96 -1.49
C VAL A 40 -6.37 18.68 -0.14
N GLY A 41 -6.98 17.52 0.03
CA GLY A 41 -7.53 17.04 1.30
C GLY A 41 -6.45 16.49 2.23
N GLY A 42 -6.77 16.41 3.53
CA GLY A 42 -5.91 15.77 4.53
C GLY A 42 -5.78 14.26 4.33
N SER A 43 -4.60 13.72 4.63
CA SER A 43 -4.26 12.30 4.49
C SER A 43 -3.06 11.96 5.38
N TYR A 44 -3.32 11.84 6.67
CA TYR A 44 -2.34 11.58 7.72
C TYR A 44 -2.04 10.09 7.80
N GLN A 45 -0.80 9.71 7.45
CA GLN A 45 -0.33 8.32 7.38
C GLN A 45 0.34 7.83 8.68
N ASP A 46 0.13 8.50 9.81
CA ASP A 46 0.82 8.25 11.08
C ASP A 46 0.71 6.79 11.55
N ALA A 47 -0.43 6.13 11.32
CA ALA A 47 -0.63 4.73 11.68
C ALA A 47 0.23 3.75 10.87
N ALA A 48 0.70 4.16 9.69
CA ALA A 48 1.56 3.35 8.83
C ALA A 48 3.06 3.52 9.16
N LEU A 49 3.41 4.61 9.88
CA LEU A 49 4.80 4.97 10.17
C LEU A 49 5.37 4.14 11.34
N PRO A 50 6.68 3.85 11.34
CA PRO A 50 7.35 3.22 12.48
C PRO A 50 7.27 4.09 13.75
N PRO A 51 7.30 3.49 14.96
CA PRO A 51 7.42 4.24 16.20
C PRO A 51 8.65 5.17 16.18
N GLY A 52 8.46 6.42 16.61
CA GLY A 52 9.53 7.43 16.61
C GLY A 52 9.90 7.97 15.22
N TYR A 53 9.07 7.75 14.20
CA TYR A 53 9.32 8.27 12.86
C TYR A 53 9.42 9.79 12.83
N VAL A 54 10.48 10.29 12.19
CA VAL A 54 10.67 11.69 11.82
C VAL A 54 10.82 11.77 10.31
N ALA A 55 9.94 12.56 9.68
CA ALA A 55 9.88 12.69 8.23
C ALA A 55 11.24 13.11 7.64
N GLY A 56 11.72 12.33 6.67
CA GLY A 56 13.00 12.58 5.99
C GLY A 56 14.24 12.23 6.79
N VAL A 57 14.12 11.65 7.99
CA VAL A 57 15.26 11.39 8.89
C VAL A 57 15.41 9.91 9.25
N THR A 58 14.33 9.24 9.68
CA THR A 58 14.47 7.95 10.38
C THR A 58 13.93 6.74 9.61
N GLY A 59 13.52 6.89 8.35
CA GLY A 59 12.86 5.81 7.62
C GLY A 59 12.00 6.25 6.44
N GLY A 60 11.17 5.33 5.97
CA GLY A 60 10.25 5.56 4.87
C GLY A 60 9.09 4.59 4.84
N ILE A 61 8.20 4.84 3.89
CA ILE A 61 7.06 3.98 3.57
C ILE A 61 6.94 3.79 2.07
N ASP A 62 6.26 2.71 1.66
CA ASP A 62 5.95 2.45 0.26
C ASP A 62 4.47 2.13 0.10
N VAL A 63 3.79 2.83 -0.81
CA VAL A 63 2.40 2.60 -1.19
C VAL A 63 2.39 1.72 -2.43
N ARG A 64 2.00 0.45 -2.27
CA ARG A 64 2.05 -0.57 -3.34
C ARG A 64 0.78 -0.68 -4.18
N ASP A 65 -0.36 -0.32 -3.60
CA ASP A 65 -1.67 -0.36 -4.23
C ASP A 65 -2.50 0.77 -3.63
N LEU A 66 -3.31 1.43 -4.45
CA LEU A 66 -4.17 2.56 -4.09
C LEU A 66 -5.46 2.46 -4.90
N TRP A 67 -6.61 2.32 -4.23
CA TRP A 67 -7.88 2.12 -4.92
C TRP A 67 -9.06 2.57 -4.07
N TRP A 68 -10.16 2.88 -4.76
CA TRP A 68 -11.46 3.14 -4.13
C TRP A 68 -12.21 1.84 -3.89
N GLY A 69 -12.58 1.59 -2.65
CA GLY A 69 -13.38 0.43 -2.25
C GLY A 69 -14.87 0.62 -2.56
N PRO A 70 -15.65 -0.48 -2.56
CA PRO A 70 -17.10 -0.44 -2.77
C PRO A 70 -17.88 0.27 -1.65
N ASP A 71 -17.26 0.47 -0.51
CA ASP A 71 -17.78 1.20 0.65
C ASP A 71 -17.41 2.69 0.63
N GLN A 72 -17.00 3.22 -0.52
CA GLN A 72 -16.61 4.62 -0.73
C GLN A 72 -15.41 5.08 0.10
N HIS A 73 -14.61 4.16 0.63
CA HIS A 73 -13.35 4.51 1.28
C HIS A 73 -12.17 4.37 0.31
N LEU A 74 -11.15 5.21 0.50
CA LEU A 74 -9.86 5.03 -0.15
C LEU A 74 -9.06 3.99 0.64
N TYR A 75 -8.51 3.01 -0.07
CA TYR A 75 -7.65 1.99 0.49
C TYR A 75 -6.26 2.06 -0.11
N ALA A 76 -5.28 1.63 0.67
CA ALA A 76 -3.92 1.44 0.21
C ALA A 76 -3.28 0.25 0.91
N THR A 77 -2.29 -0.36 0.27
CA THR A 77 -1.36 -1.27 0.96
C THR A 77 -0.04 -0.55 1.19
N ILE A 78 0.39 -0.49 2.44
CA ILE A 78 1.55 0.31 2.86
C ILE A 78 2.55 -0.58 3.59
N SER A 79 3.81 -0.57 3.15
CA SER A 79 4.95 -1.12 3.88
C SER A 79 5.80 0.00 4.49
N ALA A 80 6.59 -0.33 5.51
CA ALA A 80 7.35 0.64 6.28
C ALA A 80 8.72 0.09 6.69
N TRP A 81 9.71 0.98 6.81
CA TRP A 81 11.06 0.66 7.27
C TRP A 81 11.68 1.82 8.05
N THR A 82 12.71 1.49 8.82
CA THR A 82 13.59 2.46 9.48
C THR A 82 14.93 2.53 8.77
N CYS A 83 15.72 3.57 9.05
CA CYS A 83 17.07 3.72 8.52
C CYS A 83 18.15 3.34 9.53
N ASP A 84 19.10 2.50 9.10
CA ASP A 84 20.34 2.18 9.79
C ASP A 84 21.50 2.90 9.12
N ASP A 85 21.86 4.07 9.64
CA ASP A 85 22.92 4.92 9.09
C ASP A 85 24.34 4.37 9.30
N SER A 86 24.51 3.24 10.01
CA SER A 86 25.81 2.56 10.08
C SER A 86 26.22 1.92 8.75
N ARG A 87 25.27 1.75 7.82
CA ARG A 87 25.48 1.16 6.50
C ARG A 87 25.71 2.24 5.45
N SER A 88 26.52 1.95 4.44
CA SER A 88 26.88 2.94 3.41
C SER A 88 25.88 2.98 2.24
N ALA A 89 25.40 1.84 1.77
CA ALA A 89 24.48 1.75 0.63
C ALA A 89 23.02 2.00 1.03
N GLN A 90 22.30 2.81 0.24
CA GLN A 90 20.92 3.25 0.57
C GLN A 90 19.92 2.11 0.76
N ASP A 91 20.03 1.05 -0.05
CA ASP A 91 19.16 -0.11 0.11
C ASP A 91 19.51 -0.89 1.38
N ASP A 92 20.79 -1.07 1.66
CA ASP A 92 21.23 -1.78 2.88
C ASP A 92 20.81 -1.03 4.14
N LYS A 93 20.74 0.30 4.11
CA LYS A 93 20.24 1.13 5.22
C LYS A 93 18.79 0.82 5.60
N LYS A 94 17.96 0.30 4.70
CA LYS A 94 16.53 0.07 4.96
C LYS A 94 16.36 -1.18 5.83
N VAL A 95 15.89 -0.98 7.06
CA VAL A 95 15.56 -2.06 7.99
C VAL A 95 14.04 -2.25 8.00
N PRO A 96 13.51 -3.38 7.51
CA PRO A 96 12.06 -3.61 7.46
C PRO A 96 11.41 -3.46 8.84
N HIS A 97 10.36 -2.65 8.91
CA HIS A 97 9.55 -2.46 10.11
C HIS A 97 8.20 -3.18 10.00
N ARG A 98 7.54 -3.04 8.85
CA ARG A 98 6.25 -3.67 8.56
C ARG A 98 6.16 -4.05 7.08
N PRO A 99 5.69 -5.26 6.75
CA PRO A 99 5.40 -5.61 5.37
C PRO A 99 4.20 -4.81 4.84
N ALA A 100 3.94 -4.86 3.54
CA ALA A 100 2.77 -4.23 2.95
C ALA A 100 1.50 -4.82 3.58
N THR A 101 0.72 -3.97 4.23
CA THR A 101 -0.54 -4.35 4.90
C THR A 101 -1.63 -3.36 4.54
N LEU A 102 -2.90 -3.76 4.74
CA LEU A 102 -4.04 -2.98 4.29
C LEU A 102 -4.33 -1.81 5.23
N PHE A 103 -4.49 -0.61 4.65
CA PHE A 103 -4.97 0.60 5.31
C PHE A 103 -6.18 1.16 4.60
N ARG A 104 -7.02 1.87 5.36
CA ARG A 104 -8.20 2.61 4.88
C ARG A 104 -8.11 4.06 5.34
N LEU A 105 -8.52 5.00 4.51
CA LEU A 105 -8.62 6.41 4.88
C LEU A 105 -9.99 6.69 5.51
N ASP A 106 -9.99 7.03 6.80
CA ASP A 106 -11.17 7.40 7.59
C ASP A 106 -11.13 8.90 7.88
N GLY A 107 -11.96 9.66 7.16
CA GLY A 107 -11.84 11.12 7.11
C GLY A 107 -10.49 11.51 6.51
N GLU A 108 -9.60 12.06 7.34
CA GLU A 108 -8.26 12.46 6.93
C GLU A 108 -7.18 11.51 7.46
N ARG A 109 -7.52 10.43 8.19
CA ARG A 109 -6.53 9.57 8.85
C ARG A 109 -6.52 8.16 8.27
N TRP A 110 -5.33 7.65 7.97
CA TRP A 110 -5.17 6.25 7.60
C TRP A 110 -5.25 5.38 8.85
N VAL A 111 -6.07 4.33 8.78
CA VAL A 111 -6.24 3.32 9.83
C VAL A 111 -5.92 1.94 9.29
N SER A 112 -5.38 1.05 10.14
CA SER A 112 -5.15 -0.33 9.74
C SER A 112 -6.48 -1.04 9.50
N ALA A 113 -6.61 -1.66 8.34
CA ALA A 113 -7.78 -2.44 7.92
C ALA A 113 -7.45 -3.94 7.72
N GLY A 114 -6.25 -4.35 8.10
CA GLY A 114 -5.82 -5.75 8.10
C GLY A 114 -4.37 -5.90 8.55
N ALA A 115 -4.09 -6.94 9.33
CA ALA A 115 -2.74 -7.23 9.83
C ALA A 115 -1.95 -8.20 8.93
N GLN A 116 -2.62 -8.88 8.01
CA GLN A 116 -1.96 -9.85 7.13
C GLN A 116 -1.29 -9.15 5.94
N PRO A 117 -0.12 -9.65 5.48
CA PRO A 117 0.55 -9.11 4.31
C PRO A 117 -0.36 -9.08 3.07
N ALA A 118 -0.30 -7.99 2.33
CA ALA A 118 -1.05 -7.73 1.11
C ALA A 118 -0.33 -6.64 0.29
N THR A 119 0.00 -6.95 -0.96
CA THR A 119 0.58 -5.99 -1.92
C THR A 119 -0.48 -5.41 -2.84
N VAL A 120 -1.45 -6.21 -3.26
CA VAL A 120 -2.60 -5.76 -4.05
C VAL A 120 -3.85 -6.45 -3.52
N VAL A 121 -4.94 -5.70 -3.33
CA VAL A 121 -6.22 -6.23 -2.83
C VAL A 121 -7.36 -5.85 -3.77
N ARG A 122 -8.12 -6.85 -4.24
CA ARG A 122 -9.33 -6.61 -5.04
C ARG A 122 -10.54 -7.31 -4.41
N PRO A 123 -11.55 -6.56 -3.94
CA PRO A 123 -12.79 -7.18 -3.47
C PRO A 123 -13.50 -7.85 -4.65
N LEU A 124 -14.05 -9.04 -4.42
CA LEU A 124 -14.96 -9.70 -5.37
C LEU A 124 -16.42 -9.51 -4.95
N ASP A 125 -16.66 -9.52 -3.64
CA ASP A 125 -17.94 -9.26 -3.00
C ASP A 125 -17.71 -8.76 -1.56
N ARG A 126 -18.77 -8.61 -0.75
CA ARG A 126 -18.69 -8.10 0.64
C ARG A 126 -17.89 -9.00 1.60
N ARG A 127 -17.70 -10.28 1.26
CA ARG A 127 -17.07 -11.30 2.12
C ARG A 127 -15.82 -11.90 1.49
N THR A 128 -15.62 -11.68 0.20
CA THR A 128 -14.53 -12.27 -0.58
C THR A 128 -13.63 -11.20 -1.18
N ARG A 129 -12.33 -11.37 -1.00
CA ARG A 129 -11.30 -10.57 -1.69
C ARG A 129 -10.17 -11.44 -2.21
N MET A 130 -9.58 -11.00 -3.32
CA MET A 130 -8.33 -11.54 -3.84
C MET A 130 -7.18 -10.71 -3.30
N VAL A 131 -6.15 -11.39 -2.78
CA VAL A 131 -4.98 -10.75 -2.17
C VAL A 131 -3.72 -11.30 -2.82
N LEU A 132 -3.01 -10.44 -3.52
CA LEU A 132 -1.66 -10.71 -4.04
C LEU A 132 -0.64 -10.27 -2.99
N VAL A 133 0.34 -11.13 -2.69
CA VAL A 133 1.42 -10.85 -1.75
C VAL A 133 2.76 -11.01 -2.47
N ILE A 134 3.30 -9.91 -2.96
CA ILE A 134 4.67 -9.82 -3.50
C ILE A 134 5.59 -9.39 -2.34
N PRO A 135 6.74 -10.04 -2.13
CA PRO A 135 7.73 -9.61 -1.14
C PRO A 135 8.09 -8.12 -1.29
N ASP A 136 8.10 -7.38 -0.19
CA ASP A 136 8.38 -5.94 -0.22
C ASP A 136 9.79 -5.59 -0.69
N CYS A 137 10.74 -6.53 -0.57
CA CYS A 137 12.11 -6.34 -1.01
C CYS A 137 12.74 -5.04 -0.48
N ILE A 138 12.39 -4.72 0.77
CA ILE A 138 12.97 -3.62 1.53
C ILE A 138 14.27 -4.12 2.14
N GLY A 139 15.34 -3.36 1.94
CA GLY A 139 16.64 -3.70 2.49
C GLY A 139 17.52 -4.48 1.52
N HIS A 140 18.60 -4.99 2.07
CA HIS A 140 19.51 -5.89 1.36
C HIS A 140 18.83 -7.24 1.05
N ILE A 141 19.07 -7.77 -0.16
CA ILE A 141 18.48 -9.04 -0.62
C ILE A 141 19.58 -9.94 -1.18
N GLU A 142 19.92 -10.99 -0.45
CA GLU A 142 20.91 -11.98 -0.88
C GLU A 142 20.22 -13.13 -1.63
N ARG A 143 19.84 -12.90 -2.89
CA ARG A 143 19.25 -13.92 -3.76
C ARG A 143 19.66 -13.75 -5.21
N ASP A 144 20.10 -14.84 -5.82
CA ASP A 144 20.44 -14.89 -7.26
C ASP A 144 19.22 -14.59 -8.16
N ASP A 145 18.01 -14.88 -7.67
CA ASP A 145 16.74 -14.67 -8.36
C ASP A 145 15.97 -13.42 -7.87
N ALA A 146 16.65 -12.44 -7.24
CA ALA A 146 16.01 -11.28 -6.61
C ALA A 146 14.98 -10.58 -7.52
N ALA A 147 15.27 -10.45 -8.82
CA ALA A 147 14.32 -9.86 -9.77
C ALA A 147 12.99 -10.64 -9.87
N ALA A 148 13.02 -11.97 -9.93
CA ALA A 148 11.80 -12.78 -9.97
C ALA A 148 11.11 -12.83 -8.60
N TYR A 149 11.90 -12.90 -7.53
CA TYR A 149 11.44 -12.93 -6.14
C TYR A 149 10.69 -11.64 -5.76
N CYS A 150 11.18 -10.47 -6.18
CA CYS A 150 10.63 -9.17 -5.82
C CYS A 150 9.48 -8.68 -6.71
N ASN A 151 9.22 -9.36 -7.82
CA ASN A 151 8.20 -8.95 -8.78
C ASN A 151 7.03 -9.94 -8.89
N SER A 152 7.08 -11.06 -8.17
CA SER A 152 6.03 -12.08 -8.21
C SER A 152 5.69 -12.59 -6.82
N GLY A 153 4.48 -13.11 -6.66
CA GLY A 153 4.03 -13.58 -5.37
C GLY A 153 2.89 -14.59 -5.44
N PRO A 154 2.55 -15.22 -4.29
CA PRO A 154 1.32 -15.97 -4.16
C PRO A 154 0.06 -15.10 -4.24
N LEU A 155 -0.94 -15.61 -4.94
CA LEU A 155 -2.30 -15.08 -4.93
C LEU A 155 -3.15 -15.92 -4.00
N TYR A 156 -3.89 -15.24 -3.13
CA TYR A 156 -4.83 -15.84 -2.19
C TYR A 156 -6.25 -15.37 -2.46
N ARG A 157 -7.21 -16.24 -2.19
CA ARG A 157 -8.60 -15.89 -1.94
C ARG A 157 -8.83 -15.85 -0.45
N GLU A 158 -9.27 -14.70 0.06
CA GLU A 158 -9.76 -14.55 1.41
C GLU A 158 -11.28 -14.51 1.41
N ARG A 159 -11.89 -15.37 2.23
CA ARG A 159 -13.34 -15.41 2.42
C ARG A 159 -13.65 -15.69 3.87
N ASP A 160 -14.48 -14.85 4.49
CA ASP A 160 -14.91 -15.01 5.89
C ASP A 160 -13.71 -15.18 6.84
N GLY A 161 -12.64 -14.40 6.63
CA GLY A 161 -11.39 -14.47 7.41
C GLY A 161 -10.46 -15.65 7.07
N LYS A 162 -10.90 -16.60 6.25
CA LYS A 162 -10.07 -17.73 5.80
C LYS A 162 -9.30 -17.40 4.53
N ARG A 163 -7.97 -17.48 4.58
CA ARG A 163 -7.07 -17.28 3.45
C ARG A 163 -6.71 -18.62 2.78
N THR A 164 -6.96 -18.76 1.48
CA THR A 164 -6.65 -19.97 0.68
C THR A 164 -5.76 -19.59 -0.50
N LYS A 165 -4.61 -20.25 -0.68
CA LYS A 165 -3.73 -20.02 -1.83
C LYS A 165 -4.39 -20.53 -3.10
N ILE A 166 -4.38 -19.71 -4.15
CA ILE A 166 -4.89 -20.07 -5.48
C ILE A 166 -3.73 -20.48 -6.39
N THR A 167 -2.68 -19.66 -6.46
CA THR A 167 -1.50 -19.93 -7.29
C THR A 167 -0.27 -19.14 -6.78
N GLY A 168 0.91 -19.43 -7.33
CA GLY A 168 2.15 -18.68 -7.15
C GLY A 168 2.61 -18.00 -8.44
N GLY A 169 3.67 -17.18 -8.37
CA GLY A 169 4.26 -16.54 -9.55
C GLY A 169 3.39 -15.45 -10.18
N VAL A 170 2.45 -14.87 -9.43
CA VAL A 170 1.55 -13.83 -9.92
C VAL A 170 2.25 -12.48 -9.88
N LEU A 171 2.23 -11.77 -11.01
CA LEU A 171 2.89 -10.47 -11.19
C LEU A 171 1.96 -9.28 -10.92
N SER A 172 0.68 -9.44 -11.23
CA SER A 172 -0.31 -8.37 -11.11
C SER A 172 -1.70 -8.93 -10.88
N LEU A 173 -2.56 -8.09 -10.31
CA LEU A 173 -3.96 -8.36 -10.08
C LEU A 173 -4.75 -7.10 -10.47
N SER A 174 -5.67 -7.25 -11.41
CA SER A 174 -6.58 -6.18 -11.83
C SER A 174 -8.01 -6.68 -11.78
N ALA A 175 -8.90 -5.84 -11.31
CA ALA A 175 -10.34 -6.07 -11.31
C ALA A 175 -11.03 -4.74 -11.58
N PRO A 176 -12.19 -4.74 -12.25
CA PRO A 176 -13.01 -3.54 -12.36
C PRO A 176 -13.43 -3.06 -10.97
N PRO A 177 -13.84 -1.80 -10.82
CA PRO A 177 -14.55 -1.35 -9.61
C PRO A 177 -15.73 -2.29 -9.37
N SER A 178 -15.84 -2.83 -8.16
CA SER A 178 -16.99 -3.65 -7.77
C SER A 178 -18.25 -2.80 -7.87
N ALA A 179 -19.14 -3.14 -8.82
CA ALA A 179 -20.43 -2.49 -8.96
C ALA A 179 -21.27 -2.79 -7.70
N SER A 180 -21.68 -1.73 -7.01
CA SER A 180 -22.64 -1.75 -5.92
C SER A 180 -24.07 -1.81 -6.43
#